data_AF-A0A7C1MXC9-F1
#
_entry.id   AF-A0A7C1MXC9-F1
#
_cell.length_a   1.000
_cell.length_b   1.000
_cell.length_c   1.000
_cell.angle_alpha   90.00
_cell.angle_beta   90.00
_cell.angle_gamma   90.00
#
_symmetry.space_group_name_H-M   'P 1'
#
loop_
_entity.id
_entity.type
_entity.pdbx_description
1 polymer ?
#
loop_
_entity_poly.entity_id
_entity_poly.type
_entity_poly.pdbx_seq_one_letter_code
_entity_poly.pdbx_strand_id
1 'polypeptide(L)'
;MNNEVVIVSAARTPIGSFMGSLSTIEATDLGKIAIKGALDKINLAPELVTEVFMGNVVQANVGQAPARQAALGAGIPASVPCTTVNKVCASGMKAVMMGAQSIALGDAITVTEDEEFKNVKMDKISSLRPAFSKDGTVTAANA
;
A
#
# COMPACT_ATOMS: atom_id res chain seq x y z
N MET A 1 -4.24 10.17 -23.61
CA MET A 1 -4.59 10.80 -22.32
C MET A 1 -3.87 9.96 -21.28
N ASN A 2 -3.03 10.54 -20.42
CA ASN A 2 -2.44 9.78 -19.32
C ASN A 2 -3.45 9.80 -18.16
N ASN A 3 -3.79 8.63 -17.63
CA ASN A 3 -4.63 8.55 -16.44
C ASN A 3 -3.90 9.23 -15.26
N GLU A 4 -4.63 9.94 -14.43
CA GLU A 4 -4.10 10.50 -13.20
C GLU A 4 -3.83 9.37 -12.20
N VAL A 5 -2.66 9.39 -11.55
CA VAL A 5 -2.26 8.37 -10.59
C VAL A 5 -2.26 8.97 -9.19
N VAL A 6 -3.03 8.37 -8.29
CA VAL A 6 -3.18 8.81 -6.90
C VAL A 6 -2.81 7.70 -5.92
N ILE A 7 -2.39 8.06 -4.71
CA ILE A 7 -2.17 7.11 -3.60
C ILE A 7 -3.43 7.11 -2.73
N VAL A 8 -4.18 6.01 -2.76
CA VAL A 8 -5.43 5.86 -2.01
C VAL A 8 -5.18 5.42 -0.56
N SER A 9 -4.23 4.51 -0.34
CA SER A 9 -3.86 4.07 1.00
C SER A 9 -2.37 3.71 1.10
N ALA A 10 -1.85 3.76 2.32
CA ALA A 10 -0.50 3.34 2.64
C ALA A 10 -0.47 2.72 4.04
N ALA A 11 0.19 1.57 4.15
CA ALA A 11 0.44 0.86 5.40
C ALA A 11 1.82 0.21 5.37
N ARG A 12 2.37 -0.06 6.56
CA ARG A 12 3.63 -0.79 6.72
C ARG A 12 3.62 -1.57 8.03
N THR A 13 4.43 -2.61 8.10
CA THR A 13 4.78 -3.25 9.38
C THR A 13 5.72 -2.35 10.20
N PRO A 14 5.85 -2.60 11.52
CA PRO A 14 7.00 -2.11 12.29
C PRO A 14 8.32 -2.62 11.69
N ILE A 15 9.40 -1.87 11.88
CA ILE A 15 10.74 -2.29 11.45
C ILE A 15 11.39 -3.01 12.62
N GLY A 16 11.74 -4.29 12.43
CA GLY A 16 12.47 -5.08 13.41
C GLY A 16 13.98 -4.88 13.30
N SER A 17 14.68 -4.84 14.43
CA SER A 17 16.14 -4.91 14.45
C SER A 17 16.63 -6.29 14.00
N PHE A 18 17.87 -6.36 13.51
CA PHE A 18 18.49 -7.63 13.11
C PHE A 18 18.50 -8.63 14.27
N MET A 19 18.03 -9.86 14.01
CA MET A 19 17.80 -10.90 15.04
C MET A 19 16.87 -10.47 16.19
N GLY A 20 16.02 -9.47 15.96
CA GLY A 20 15.05 -8.97 16.94
C GLY A 20 13.68 -9.65 16.89
N SER A 21 12.64 -8.91 17.29
CA SER A 21 11.28 -9.43 17.51
C SER A 21 10.56 -9.97 16.26
N LEU A 22 10.96 -9.54 15.06
CA LEU A 22 10.37 -9.99 13.79
C LEU A 22 11.26 -11.02 13.06
N SER A 23 12.34 -11.49 13.68
CA SER A 23 13.34 -12.34 13.03
C SER A 23 12.85 -13.73 12.64
N THR A 24 11.78 -14.21 13.28
CA THR A 24 11.16 -15.51 13.00
C THR A 24 10.01 -15.43 12.00
N ILE A 25 9.74 -14.25 11.43
CA ILE A 25 8.65 -14.03 10.49
C ILE A 25 9.24 -13.89 9.10
N GLU A 26 8.70 -14.68 8.16
CA GLU A 26 9.15 -14.66 6.77
C GLU A 26 8.85 -13.32 6.08
N ALA A 27 9.69 -12.94 5.12
CA ALA A 27 9.54 -11.66 4.40
C ALA A 27 8.18 -11.57 3.67
N THR A 28 7.68 -12.70 3.15
CA THR A 28 6.38 -12.78 2.48
C THR A 28 5.21 -12.59 3.43
N ASP A 29 5.33 -13.04 4.68
CA ASP A 29 4.33 -12.79 5.72
C ASP A 29 4.28 -11.33 6.16
N LEU A 30 5.43 -10.68 6.26
CA LEU A 30 5.48 -9.23 6.49
C LEU A 30 4.86 -8.46 5.32
N GLY A 31 5.13 -8.89 4.08
CA GLY A 31 4.50 -8.35 2.87
C GLY A 31 2.97 -8.52 2.89
N LYS A 32 2.48 -9.71 3.21
CA LYS A 32 1.06 -10.01 3.41
C LYS A 32 0.40 -9.05 4.39
N ILE A 33 1.01 -8.85 5.57
CA ILE A 33 0.46 -7.98 6.62
C ILE A 33 0.38 -6.54 6.12
N ALA A 34 1.42 -6.05 5.43
CA ALA A 34 1.43 -4.70 4.89
C ALA A 34 0.36 -4.49 3.80
N ILE A 35 0.22 -5.44 2.86
CA ILE A 35 -0.80 -5.40 1.81
C ILE A 35 -2.19 -5.42 2.43
N LYS A 36 -2.46 -6.38 3.32
CA LYS A 36 -3.76 -6.50 3.99
C LYS A 36 -4.09 -5.23 4.79
N GLY A 37 -3.13 -4.68 5.53
CA GLY A 37 -3.32 -3.44 6.27
C GLY A 37 -3.63 -2.24 5.38
N ALA A 38 -3.07 -2.17 4.17
CA ALA A 38 -3.38 -1.12 3.21
C ALA A 38 -4.80 -1.26 2.63
N LEU A 39 -5.25 -2.48 2.34
CA LEU A 39 -6.61 -2.77 1.86
C LEU A 39 -7.66 -2.52 2.95
N ASP A 40 -7.43 -3.04 4.15
CA ASP A 40 -8.34 -2.93 5.30
C ASP A 40 -8.59 -1.46 5.68
N LYS A 41 -7.56 -0.60 5.59
CA LYS A 41 -7.64 0.83 5.98
C LYS A 41 -8.70 1.60 5.18
N ILE A 42 -8.97 1.18 3.95
CA ILE A 42 -9.97 1.77 3.06
C ILE A 42 -11.12 0.80 2.76
N ASN A 43 -11.19 -0.33 3.48
CA ASN A 43 -12.18 -1.39 3.29
C ASN A 43 -12.29 -1.84 1.82
N LEU A 44 -11.17 -1.94 1.10
CA LEU A 44 -11.15 -2.32 -0.31
C LEU A 44 -11.24 -3.84 -0.44
N ALA A 45 -12.19 -4.31 -1.25
CA ALA A 45 -12.33 -5.72 -1.60
C ALA A 45 -11.08 -6.20 -2.38
N PRO A 46 -10.39 -7.29 -1.96
CA PRO A 46 -9.18 -7.77 -2.61
C PRO A 46 -9.34 -8.11 -4.10
N GLU A 47 -10.57 -8.43 -4.54
CA GLU A 47 -10.93 -8.74 -5.93
C GLU A 47 -10.79 -7.55 -6.87
N LEU A 48 -10.78 -6.33 -6.34
CA LEU A 48 -10.60 -5.10 -7.12
C LEU A 48 -9.13 -4.81 -7.46
N VAL A 49 -8.19 -5.52 -6.84
CA VAL A 49 -6.76 -5.39 -7.17
C VAL A 49 -6.48 -6.09 -8.49
N THR A 50 -5.90 -5.37 -9.46
CA THR A 50 -5.61 -5.94 -10.80
C THR A 50 -4.20 -6.41 -11.00
N GLU A 51 -3.24 -5.88 -10.24
CA GLU A 51 -1.83 -6.24 -10.36
C GLU A 51 -1.09 -5.89 -9.07
N VAL A 52 -0.11 -6.70 -8.69
CA VAL A 52 0.72 -6.47 -7.49
C VAL A 52 2.19 -6.37 -7.88
N PHE A 53 2.82 -5.25 -7.57
CA PHE A 53 4.28 -5.09 -7.59
C PHE A 53 4.83 -5.04 -6.17
N MET A 54 5.76 -5.94 -5.82
CA MET A 54 6.39 -5.96 -4.50
C MET A 54 7.91 -5.94 -4.63
N GLY A 55 8.57 -5.00 -3.96
CA GLY A 55 10.03 -4.95 -3.91
C GLY A 55 10.60 -5.99 -2.94
N ASN A 56 11.54 -6.84 -3.38
CA ASN A 56 12.27 -7.76 -2.51
C ASN A 56 13.70 -8.00 -3.03
N VAL A 57 14.71 -7.57 -2.27
CA VAL A 57 16.12 -7.61 -2.70
C VAL A 57 16.72 -9.01 -2.55
N VAL A 58 16.65 -9.58 -1.36
CA VAL A 58 17.23 -10.89 -1.06
C VAL A 58 16.12 -11.92 -1.13
N GLN A 59 16.01 -12.61 -2.27
CA GLN A 59 14.92 -13.56 -2.55
C GLN A 59 15.31 -15.02 -2.26
N ALA A 60 16.59 -15.28 -1.97
CA ALA A 60 17.06 -16.62 -1.66
C ALA A 60 16.33 -17.17 -0.44
N ASN A 61 15.88 -18.42 -0.53
CA ASN A 61 15.16 -19.15 0.52
C ASN A 61 13.77 -18.60 0.90
N VAL A 62 13.21 -17.62 0.18
CA VAL A 62 11.87 -17.06 0.44
C VAL A 62 10.76 -17.83 -0.32
N GLY A 63 11.10 -18.94 -0.97
CA GLY A 63 10.19 -19.71 -1.83
C GLY A 63 9.92 -19.07 -3.19
N GLN A 64 9.01 -19.65 -3.97
CA GLN A 64 8.71 -19.20 -5.32
C GLN A 64 7.84 -17.93 -5.32
N ALA A 65 8.20 -16.95 -6.16
CA ALA A 65 7.43 -15.73 -6.40
C ALA A 65 6.97 -15.00 -5.11
N PRO A 66 7.89 -14.32 -4.37
CA PRO A 66 7.57 -13.67 -3.09
C PRO A 66 6.36 -12.71 -3.14
N ALA A 67 6.24 -11.89 -4.20
CA ALA A 67 5.08 -11.01 -4.37
C ALA A 67 3.75 -11.77 -4.40
N ARG A 68 3.73 -12.95 -5.05
CA ARG A 68 2.56 -13.81 -5.17
C ARG A 68 2.17 -14.43 -3.83
N GLN A 69 3.16 -14.88 -3.05
CA GLN A 69 2.92 -15.42 -1.71
C GLN A 69 2.29 -14.37 -0.79
N ALA A 70 2.83 -13.14 -0.81
CA ALA A 70 2.29 -12.03 -0.03
C ALA A 70 0.86 -11.65 -0.46
N ALA A 71 0.61 -11.56 -1.77
CA ALA A 71 -0.72 -11.22 -2.32
C ALA A 71 -1.78 -12.28 -1.96
N LEU A 72 -1.49 -13.57 -2.18
CA LEU A 72 -2.40 -14.66 -1.82
C LEU A 72 -2.70 -14.67 -0.31
N GLY A 73 -1.66 -14.47 0.51
CA GLY A 73 -1.82 -14.38 1.95
C GLY A 73 -2.69 -13.19 2.40
N ALA A 74 -2.74 -12.12 1.61
CA ALA A 74 -3.56 -10.94 1.88
C ALA A 74 -5.01 -11.09 1.38
N GLY A 75 -5.37 -12.24 0.80
CA GLY A 75 -6.70 -12.51 0.25
C GLY A 75 -6.89 -12.06 -1.19
N ILE A 76 -5.84 -11.59 -1.88
CA ILE A 76 -5.92 -11.20 -3.29
C ILE A 76 -6.08 -12.47 -4.14
N PRO A 77 -7.04 -12.51 -5.11
CA PRO A 77 -7.32 -13.70 -5.90
C PRO A 77 -6.14 -14.21 -6.71
N ALA A 78 -6.13 -15.52 -6.97
CA ALA A 78 -5.10 -16.17 -7.77
C ALA A 78 -5.09 -15.73 -9.25
N SER A 79 -6.14 -15.09 -9.74
CA SER A 79 -6.18 -14.51 -11.09
C SER A 79 -5.30 -13.26 -11.23
N VAL A 80 -4.93 -12.60 -10.12
CA VAL A 80 -4.20 -11.34 -10.12
C VAL A 80 -2.71 -11.57 -10.41
N PRO A 81 -2.13 -10.99 -11.47
CA PRO A 81 -0.70 -11.06 -11.74
C PRO A 81 0.11 -10.38 -10.65
N CYS A 82 1.26 -10.97 -10.32
CA CYS A 82 2.16 -10.49 -9.27
C CYS A 82 3.60 -10.49 -9.76
N THR A 83 4.31 -9.39 -9.57
CA THR A 83 5.71 -9.21 -9.99
C THR A 83 6.59 -8.83 -8.81
N THR A 84 7.65 -9.61 -8.58
CA THR A 84 8.67 -9.26 -7.57
C THR A 84 9.74 -8.40 -8.23
N VAL A 85 9.96 -7.20 -7.70
CA VAL A 85 10.89 -6.21 -8.25
C VAL A 85 12.19 -6.21 -7.44
N ASN A 86 13.33 -6.28 -8.13
CA ASN A 86 14.63 -6.13 -7.52
C ASN A 86 15.43 -5.01 -8.20
N LYS A 87 15.56 -3.90 -7.47
CA LYS A 87 16.45 -2.79 -7.78
C LYS A 87 17.23 -2.37 -6.51
N VAL A 88 17.75 -3.36 -5.77
CA VAL A 88 18.46 -3.16 -4.50
C VAL A 88 17.62 -2.27 -3.56
N CYS A 89 18.21 -1.28 -2.89
CA CYS A 89 17.50 -0.40 -1.95
C CYS A 89 16.34 0.37 -2.60
N ALA A 90 16.37 0.56 -3.93
CA ALA A 90 15.32 1.23 -4.68
C ALA A 90 14.15 0.31 -5.09
N SER A 91 14.13 -0.97 -4.67
CA SER A 91 13.11 -1.94 -5.09
C SER A 91 11.68 -1.49 -4.74
N GLY A 92 11.47 -0.97 -3.53
CA GLY A 92 10.15 -0.49 -3.10
C GLY A 92 9.66 0.67 -3.96
N MET A 93 10.51 1.69 -4.16
CA MET A 93 10.17 2.83 -5.02
C MET A 93 9.98 2.41 -6.48
N LYS A 94 10.80 1.47 -7.00
CA LYS A 94 10.65 0.97 -8.37
C LYS A 94 9.34 0.21 -8.56
N ALA A 95 8.87 -0.54 -7.56
CA ALA A 95 7.56 -1.18 -7.58
C ALA A 95 6.43 -0.14 -7.69
N VAL A 96 6.48 0.93 -6.90
CA VAL A 96 5.52 2.05 -6.99
C VAL A 96 5.57 2.72 -8.36
N MET A 97 6.76 2.98 -8.90
CA MET A 97 6.93 3.56 -10.24
C MET A 97 6.32 2.67 -11.33
N MET A 98 6.51 1.34 -11.26
CA MET A 98 5.92 0.41 -12.22
C MET A 98 4.39 0.37 -12.13
N GLY A 99 3.83 0.36 -10.92
CA GLY A 99 2.38 0.47 -10.73
C GLY A 99 1.82 1.78 -11.29
N ALA A 100 2.50 2.90 -11.02
CA ALA A 100 2.10 4.20 -11.56
C ALA A 100 2.16 4.23 -13.10
N GLN A 101 3.17 3.62 -13.71
CA GLN A 101 3.27 3.50 -15.17
C GLN A 101 2.11 2.65 -15.74
N SER A 102 1.81 1.51 -15.12
CA SER A 102 0.70 0.61 -15.51
C SER A 102 -0.65 1.34 -15.46
N ILE A 103 -0.92 2.09 -14.38
CA ILE A 103 -2.15 2.90 -14.25
C ILE A 103 -2.19 4.03 -15.29
N ALA A 104 -1.10 4.79 -15.43
CA ALA A 104 -1.03 5.94 -16.33
C ALA A 104 -1.22 5.54 -17.81
N LEU A 105 -0.77 4.34 -18.19
CA LEU A 105 -0.93 3.78 -19.53
C LEU A 105 -2.28 3.09 -19.77
N GLY A 106 -3.07 2.86 -18.71
CA GLY A 106 -4.37 2.21 -18.79
C GLY A 106 -4.33 0.68 -18.78
N ASP A 107 -3.19 0.08 -18.41
CA ASP A 107 -3.04 -1.37 -18.27
C ASP A 107 -3.76 -1.91 -17.01
N ALA A 108 -3.93 -1.05 -16.00
CA ALA A 108 -4.63 -1.34 -14.75
C ALA A 108 -5.96 -0.56 -14.62
N ILE A 109 -6.82 -0.99 -13.68
CA ILE A 109 -8.14 -0.37 -13.46
C ILE A 109 -8.02 1.13 -13.19
N THR A 110 -8.89 1.90 -13.84
CA THR A 110 -9.08 3.34 -13.61
C THR A 110 -10.25 3.53 -12.65
N VAL A 111 -10.01 4.21 -11.53
CA VAL A 111 -11.08 4.64 -10.60
C VAL A 111 -11.68 5.93 -11.15
N THR A 112 -12.96 5.91 -11.50
CA THR A 112 -13.64 7.06 -12.12
C THR A 112 -14.32 7.99 -11.10
N GLU A 113 -14.69 7.46 -9.93
CA GLU A 113 -15.30 8.23 -8.86
C GLU A 113 -14.65 7.89 -7.52
N ASP A 114 -14.20 8.93 -6.81
CA ASP A 114 -13.80 8.85 -5.41
C ASP A 114 -15.05 9.08 -4.54
N GLU A 115 -15.40 8.13 -3.67
CA GLU A 115 -16.56 8.27 -2.77
C GLU A 115 -16.21 8.96 -1.44
N GLU A 116 -14.93 9.14 -1.12
CA GLU A 116 -14.50 9.58 0.22
C GLU A 116 -14.91 11.03 0.51
N PHE A 117 -14.95 11.90 -0.52
CA PHE A 117 -15.42 13.28 -0.36
C PHE A 117 -16.90 13.37 0.09
N LYS A 118 -17.72 12.35 -0.21
CA LYS A 118 -19.15 12.33 0.14
C LYS A 118 -19.38 12.04 1.62
N ASN A 119 -18.40 11.44 2.32
CA ASN A 119 -18.49 11.10 3.74
C ASN A 119 -18.13 12.26 4.69
N VAL A 120 -17.84 13.44 4.13
CA VAL A 120 -17.54 14.65 4.92
C VAL A 120 -18.80 15.13 5.66
N LYS A 121 -18.77 15.07 6.99
CA LYS A 121 -19.83 15.60 7.87
C LYS A 121 -19.69 17.12 8.00
N MET A 122 -20.30 17.86 7.09
CA MET A 122 -20.21 19.32 7.02
C MET A 122 -20.55 20.01 8.35
N ASP A 123 -21.53 19.49 9.10
CA ASP A 123 -21.94 20.02 10.42
C ASP A 123 -20.83 19.91 11.49
N LYS A 124 -19.89 18.98 11.32
CA LYS A 124 -18.79 18.78 12.27
C LYS A 124 -17.56 19.61 11.95
N ILE A 125 -17.42 20.14 10.74
CA ILE A 125 -16.23 20.87 10.30
C ILE A 125 -15.99 22.11 11.18
N SER A 126 -17.04 22.84 11.53
CA SER A 126 -16.96 24.03 12.41
C SER A 126 -16.62 23.69 13.86
N SER A 127 -16.85 22.44 14.28
CA SER A 127 -16.56 21.94 15.62
C SER A 127 -15.18 21.26 15.73
N LEU A 128 -14.50 21.02 14.60
CA LEU A 128 -13.18 20.43 14.59
C LEU A 128 -12.18 21.38 15.24
N ARG A 129 -11.33 20.84 16.12
CA ARG A 129 -10.26 21.64 16.71
C ARG A 129 -9.32 22.09 15.59
N PRO A 130 -8.98 23.37 15.51
CA PRO A 130 -8.01 23.83 14.52
C PRO A 130 -6.71 23.07 14.70
N ALA A 131 -6.13 22.59 13.59
CA ALA A 131 -4.80 21.97 13.58
C ALA A 131 -3.67 22.97 13.93
N PHE A 132 -4.01 24.26 14.03
CA PHE A 132 -3.09 25.36 14.27
C PHE A 132 -3.50 26.13 15.52
N SER A 133 -2.64 26.14 16.54
CA SER A 133 -2.67 27.10 17.64
C SER A 133 -2.05 28.43 17.17
N LYS A 134 -2.50 29.57 17.72
CA LYS A 134 -1.96 30.92 17.38
C LYS A 134 -0.45 31.05 17.64
N ASP A 135 0.10 30.25 18.55
CA ASP A 135 1.51 30.24 18.92
C ASP A 135 2.34 29.13 18.25
N GLY A 136 1.77 28.44 17.25
CA GLY A 136 2.51 27.56 16.34
C GLY A 136 3.18 26.35 16.99
N THR A 137 2.46 25.24 17.10
CA THR A 137 3.13 23.92 17.09
C THR A 137 2.26 22.92 16.35
N VAL A 138 2.83 22.32 15.31
CA VAL A 138 2.14 21.42 14.38
C VAL A 138 1.94 20.06 15.04
N THR A 139 0.69 19.63 15.18
CA THR A 139 0.38 18.19 15.24
C THR A 139 -0.47 17.88 14.03
N ALA A 140 0.15 17.25 13.01
CA ALA A 140 -0.61 16.72 11.90
C ALA A 140 -1.64 15.73 12.46
N ALA A 141 -2.91 15.93 12.11
CA ALA A 141 -3.97 14.98 12.41
C ALA A 141 -3.80 13.74 11.52
N ASN A 142 -2.82 12.90 11.84
CA ASN A 142 -2.80 11.48 11.51
C ASN A 142 -1.69 10.79 12.33
N ALA A 143 -2.08 10.16 13.44
CA ALA A 143 -1.47 8.94 13.93
C ALA A 143 -2.59 7.90 14.02
#